data_AF-A0A971R4Q7-F1
#
_entry.id   AF-A0A971R4Q7-F1
#
_cell.length_a   1.000
_cell.length_b   1.000
_cell.length_c   1.000
_cell.angle_alpha   90.00
_cell.angle_beta   90.00
_cell.angle_gamma   90.00
#
_symmetry.space_group_name_H-M   'P 1'
#
loop_
_entity.id
_entity.type
_entity.pdbx_description
1 polymer ?
#
loop_
_entity_poly.entity_id
_entity_poly.type
_entity_poly.pdbx_seq_one_letter_code
_entity_poly.pdbx_strand_id
1 'polypeptide(L)'
;MHYRLHRSLLVAIALLLAALAGCQPTPEEWYGRGVLAIEKNDWAGAARAFAKAGRLADAQERAADALTHIETIELHLDAARSAMRQRRWYDAYVTLEHIAALDPEHRAVQTDLPRVIARLDARYAQAEQSAANDDYAHAAELYGDLGDYRSADALRSQMVARANELDALYDAMQSAADRGDWETALDRYKRLFSTAPNYRDIDRLGQRYLERTYRAAEQALSDGHDAEALRLLSALLACDGGYRSAQRLAEEARQGAGRQLVGVHPLNRVVGTDRGWTLQLDSVEVRPEGDLLVRVTVTNSTTIRNHLACLQNDDERPRFYLLAANGQRLLPTQWACQQWRQEAWTLEGGESTSFWWLFPAPPDITAPFTLSFADWGDLEVSIYRP
;
A
#
# COMPACT_ATOMS: atom_id res chain seq x y z
N MET A 1 -66.84 -8.63 -85.22
CA MET A 1 -66.56 -7.38 -84.48
C MET A 1 -65.46 -7.51 -83.39
N HIS A 2 -64.99 -8.71 -83.02
CA HIS A 2 -64.09 -8.90 -81.86
C HIS A 2 -62.63 -8.40 -81.99
N TYR A 3 -62.07 -8.27 -83.20
CA TYR A 3 -60.62 -8.05 -83.37
C TYR A 3 -60.07 -6.70 -82.86
N ARG A 4 -60.92 -5.69 -82.67
CA ARG A 4 -60.49 -4.38 -82.12
C ARG A 4 -60.31 -4.40 -80.60
N LEU A 5 -61.18 -5.12 -79.87
CA LEU A 5 -61.15 -5.18 -78.41
C LEU A 5 -59.85 -5.82 -77.86
N HIS A 6 -59.38 -6.92 -78.47
CA HIS A 6 -58.11 -7.54 -78.05
C HIS A 6 -56.89 -6.63 -78.25
N ARG A 7 -56.83 -5.84 -79.34
CA ARG A 7 -55.73 -4.87 -79.53
C ARG A 7 -55.74 -3.78 -78.46
N SER A 8 -56.92 -3.22 -78.14
CA SER A 8 -57.03 -2.23 -77.07
C SER A 8 -56.64 -2.80 -75.70
N LEU A 9 -57.04 -4.05 -75.40
CA LEU A 9 -56.67 -4.71 -74.15
C LEU A 9 -55.16 -4.99 -74.06
N LEU A 10 -54.53 -5.47 -75.14
CA LEU A 10 -53.09 -5.71 -75.19
C LEU A 10 -52.27 -4.42 -75.07
N VAL A 11 -52.72 -3.32 -75.69
CA VAL A 11 -52.09 -2.00 -75.54
C VAL A 11 -52.27 -1.46 -74.12
N ALA A 12 -53.44 -1.64 -73.49
CA ALA A 12 -53.66 -1.25 -72.10
C ALA A 12 -52.77 -2.06 -71.14
N ILE A 13 -52.63 -3.38 -71.34
CA ILE A 13 -51.74 -4.24 -70.55
C ILE A 13 -50.26 -3.85 -70.77
N ALA A 14 -49.85 -3.56 -72.01
CA ALA A 14 -48.50 -3.10 -72.30
C ALA A 14 -48.18 -1.73 -71.66
N LEU A 15 -49.15 -0.80 -71.65
CA LEU A 15 -49.02 0.48 -70.94
C LEU A 15 -49.01 0.31 -69.42
N LEU A 16 -49.78 -0.64 -68.88
CA LEU A 16 -49.75 -0.96 -67.44
C LEU A 16 -48.40 -1.56 -67.03
N LEU A 17 -47.85 -2.48 -67.84
CA LEU A 17 -46.52 -3.06 -67.64
C LEU A 17 -45.40 -2.01 -67.79
N ALA A 18 -45.52 -1.08 -68.73
CA ALA A 18 -44.60 0.04 -68.88
C ALA A 18 -44.67 1.03 -67.69
N ALA A 19 -45.87 1.31 -67.18
CA ALA A 19 -46.06 2.13 -65.97
C ALA A 19 -45.48 1.44 -64.72
N LEU A 20 -45.66 0.11 -64.59
CA LEU A 20 -45.06 -0.69 -63.51
C LEU A 20 -43.53 -0.77 -63.61
N ALA A 21 -42.97 -0.81 -64.84
CA ALA A 21 -41.53 -0.71 -65.05
C ALA A 21 -40.99 0.69 -64.65
N GLY A 22 -41.75 1.75 -64.91
CA GLY A 22 -41.46 3.12 -64.47
C GLY A 22 -41.57 3.36 -62.95
N CYS A 23 -41.92 2.35 -62.14
CA CYS A 23 -41.96 2.43 -60.69
C CYS A 23 -40.82 1.68 -59.97
N GLN A 24 -39.86 1.10 -60.70
CA GLN A 24 -38.66 0.54 -60.07
C GLN A 24 -37.58 1.62 -59.90
N PRO A 25 -37.02 1.83 -58.69
CA PRO A 25 -35.97 2.81 -58.47
C PRO A 25 -34.74 2.51 -59.31
N THR A 26 -34.09 3.55 -59.85
CA THR A 26 -32.91 3.40 -60.70
C THR A 26 -31.69 2.90 -59.90
N PRO A 27 -30.61 2.43 -60.54
CA PRO A 27 -29.38 2.08 -59.85
C PRO A 27 -28.83 3.24 -58.99
N GLU A 28 -28.96 4.47 -59.47
CA GLU A 28 -28.54 5.69 -58.77
C GLU A 28 -29.41 5.97 -57.54
N GLU A 29 -30.74 5.76 -57.64
CA GLU A 29 -31.64 5.87 -56.49
C GLU A 29 -31.38 4.78 -55.45
N TRP A 30 -31.05 3.54 -55.88
CA TRP A 30 -30.65 2.48 -54.96
C TRP A 30 -29.30 2.75 -54.30
N TYR A 31 -28.34 3.33 -55.03
CA TYR A 31 -27.05 3.75 -54.48
C TYR A 31 -27.23 4.85 -53.42
N GLY A 32 -28.01 5.89 -53.73
CA GLY A 32 -28.35 6.95 -52.77
C GLY A 32 -29.06 6.44 -51.52
N ARG A 33 -29.98 5.46 -51.67
CA ARG A 33 -30.60 4.76 -50.53
C ARG A 33 -29.60 3.95 -49.70
N GLY A 34 -28.54 3.42 -50.32
CA GLY A 34 -27.45 2.74 -49.62
C GLY A 34 -26.65 3.70 -48.73
N VAL A 35 -26.25 4.86 -49.28
CA VAL A 35 -25.55 5.90 -48.53
C VAL A 35 -26.40 6.40 -47.35
N LEU A 36 -27.68 6.73 -47.60
CA LEU A 36 -28.66 7.15 -46.59
C LEU A 36 -29.01 6.07 -45.54
N ALA A 37 -28.57 4.82 -45.72
CA ALA A 37 -28.72 3.73 -44.76
C ALA A 37 -27.45 3.56 -43.91
N ILE A 38 -26.26 3.71 -44.50
CA ILE A 38 -24.98 3.81 -43.75
C ILE A 38 -25.03 4.99 -42.77
N GLU A 39 -25.52 6.16 -43.20
CA GLU A 39 -25.71 7.35 -42.36
C GLU A 39 -26.67 7.15 -41.16
N LYS A 40 -27.34 5.99 -41.07
CA LYS A 40 -28.31 5.64 -40.03
C LYS A 40 -28.01 4.30 -39.35
N ASN A 41 -26.82 3.74 -39.59
CA ASN A 41 -26.42 2.40 -39.17
C ASN A 41 -27.38 1.26 -39.60
N ASP A 42 -28.26 1.47 -40.60
CA ASP A 42 -29.03 0.37 -41.22
C ASP A 42 -28.12 -0.37 -42.21
N TRP A 43 -27.07 -1.02 -41.70
CA TRP A 43 -26.11 -1.81 -42.49
C TRP A 43 -26.80 -2.88 -43.34
N ALA A 44 -27.88 -3.48 -42.81
CA ALA A 44 -28.70 -4.42 -43.55
C ALA A 44 -29.46 -3.74 -44.70
N GLY A 45 -29.93 -2.50 -44.51
CA GLY A 45 -30.50 -1.65 -45.56
C GLY A 45 -29.48 -1.25 -46.61
N ALA A 46 -28.30 -0.86 -46.18
CA ALA A 46 -27.17 -0.50 -47.05
C ALA A 46 -26.79 -1.67 -47.95
N ALA A 47 -26.53 -2.86 -47.38
CA ALA A 47 -26.25 -4.08 -48.14
C ALA A 47 -27.36 -4.39 -49.17
N ARG A 48 -28.64 -4.35 -48.75
CA ARG A 48 -29.80 -4.56 -49.63
C ARG A 48 -29.96 -3.50 -50.73
N ALA A 49 -29.49 -2.28 -50.50
CA ALA A 49 -29.63 -1.16 -51.43
C ALA A 49 -28.46 -1.12 -52.43
N PHE A 50 -27.22 -1.21 -51.96
CA PHE A 50 -26.04 -1.31 -52.82
C PHE A 50 -26.07 -2.56 -53.72
N ALA A 51 -26.52 -3.71 -53.21
CA ALA A 51 -26.73 -4.91 -54.04
C ALA A 51 -27.75 -4.70 -55.19
N LYS A 52 -28.70 -3.75 -55.04
CA LYS A 52 -29.65 -3.38 -56.10
C LYS A 52 -29.14 -2.29 -57.04
N ALA A 53 -28.20 -1.46 -56.60
CA ALA A 53 -27.43 -0.58 -57.49
C ALA A 53 -26.49 -1.37 -58.42
N GLY A 54 -26.16 -2.62 -58.07
CA GLY A 54 -25.50 -3.56 -58.96
C GLY A 54 -24.08 -3.13 -59.31
N ARG A 55 -23.80 -2.84 -60.58
CA ARG A 55 -22.47 -2.44 -61.08
C ARG A 55 -22.25 -0.92 -61.12
N LEU A 56 -23.09 -0.13 -60.46
CA LEU A 56 -22.91 1.31 -60.37
C LEU A 56 -21.79 1.64 -59.38
N ALA A 57 -20.72 2.29 -59.86
CA ALA A 57 -19.57 2.69 -59.06
C ALA A 57 -19.00 1.53 -58.20
N ASP A 58 -18.79 1.78 -56.91
CA ASP A 58 -18.26 0.85 -55.89
C ASP A 58 -19.37 0.06 -55.16
N ALA A 59 -20.61 0.03 -55.68
CA ALA A 59 -21.75 -0.58 -54.98
C ALA A 59 -21.55 -2.07 -54.62
N GLN A 60 -20.84 -2.85 -55.43
CA GLN A 60 -20.59 -4.26 -55.11
C GLN A 60 -19.63 -4.43 -53.91
N GLU A 61 -18.68 -3.50 -53.76
CA GLU A 61 -17.71 -3.45 -52.66
C GLU A 61 -18.43 -3.01 -51.38
N ARG A 62 -19.15 -1.88 -51.41
CA ARG A 62 -19.97 -1.39 -50.29
C ARG A 62 -21.01 -2.40 -49.81
N ALA A 63 -21.56 -3.23 -50.70
CA ALA A 63 -22.48 -4.30 -50.32
C ALA A 63 -21.77 -5.43 -49.56
N ALA A 64 -20.54 -5.78 -49.93
CA ALA A 64 -19.72 -6.77 -49.23
C ALA A 64 -19.20 -6.23 -47.88
N ASP A 65 -18.79 -4.97 -47.81
CA ASP A 65 -18.40 -4.30 -46.57
C ASP A 65 -19.55 -4.29 -45.55
N ALA A 66 -20.75 -3.92 -46.00
CA ALA A 66 -21.93 -3.87 -45.15
C ALA A 66 -22.38 -5.26 -44.66
N LEU A 67 -22.16 -6.33 -45.44
CA LEU A 67 -22.36 -7.71 -44.97
C LEU A 67 -21.29 -8.12 -43.95
N THR A 68 -20.02 -7.81 -44.22
CA THR A 68 -18.89 -8.08 -43.31
C THR A 68 -19.08 -7.40 -41.95
N HIS A 69 -19.62 -6.17 -41.94
CA HIS A 69 -19.97 -5.45 -40.72
C HIS A 69 -21.06 -6.17 -39.90
N ILE A 70 -22.11 -6.68 -40.57
CA ILE A 70 -23.18 -7.45 -39.91
C ILE A 70 -22.63 -8.75 -39.32
N GLU A 71 -21.88 -9.53 -40.10
CA GLU A 71 -21.26 -10.79 -39.66
C GLU A 71 -20.32 -10.57 -38.46
N THR A 72 -19.57 -9.45 -38.46
CA THR A 72 -18.70 -9.04 -37.34
C THR A 72 -19.52 -8.74 -36.08
N ILE A 73 -20.63 -8.01 -36.18
CA ILE A 73 -21.51 -7.73 -35.03
C ILE A 73 -22.18 -9.01 -34.53
N GLU A 74 -22.69 -9.89 -35.41
CA GLU A 74 -23.33 -11.14 -35.01
C GLU A 74 -22.37 -12.08 -34.25
N LEU A 75 -21.12 -12.19 -34.69
CA LEU A 75 -20.07 -12.94 -34.00
C LEU A 75 -19.82 -12.41 -32.58
N HIS A 76 -19.68 -11.09 -32.42
CA HIS A 76 -19.49 -10.46 -31.11
C HIS A 76 -20.74 -10.60 -30.23
N LEU A 77 -21.96 -10.53 -30.79
CA LEU A 77 -23.19 -10.71 -30.02
C LEU A 77 -23.27 -12.10 -29.39
N ASP A 78 -22.94 -13.16 -30.12
CA ASP A 78 -22.97 -14.51 -29.57
C ASP A 78 -21.82 -14.79 -28.59
N ALA A 79 -20.65 -14.17 -28.79
CA ALA A 79 -19.60 -14.15 -27.77
C ALA A 79 -20.06 -13.47 -26.46
N ALA A 80 -20.63 -12.26 -26.55
CA ALA A 80 -21.16 -11.52 -25.41
C ALA A 80 -22.26 -12.30 -24.67
N ARG A 81 -23.25 -12.83 -25.41
CA ARG A 81 -24.32 -13.69 -24.87
C ARG A 81 -23.74 -14.94 -24.18
N SER A 82 -22.67 -15.52 -24.72
CA SER A 82 -22.01 -16.68 -24.10
C SER A 82 -21.29 -16.32 -22.81
N ALA A 83 -20.56 -15.21 -22.78
CA ALA A 83 -19.94 -14.66 -21.58
C ALA A 83 -20.97 -14.35 -20.48
N MET A 84 -22.10 -13.68 -20.83
CA MET A 84 -23.21 -13.42 -19.90
C MET A 84 -23.83 -14.70 -19.33
N ARG A 85 -24.06 -15.74 -20.16
CA ARG A 85 -24.55 -17.06 -19.68
C ARG A 85 -23.57 -17.71 -18.70
N GLN A 86 -22.27 -17.55 -18.94
CA GLN A 86 -21.18 -18.09 -18.12
C GLN A 86 -20.81 -17.19 -16.93
N ARG A 87 -21.54 -16.07 -16.71
CA ARG A 87 -21.24 -15.03 -15.69
C ARG A 87 -19.88 -14.35 -15.84
N ARG A 88 -19.23 -14.45 -17.00
CA ARG A 88 -17.99 -13.72 -17.34
C ARG A 88 -18.37 -12.28 -17.72
N TRP A 89 -18.70 -11.47 -16.71
CA TRP A 89 -19.28 -10.14 -16.92
C TRP A 89 -18.30 -9.14 -17.55
N TYR A 90 -17.01 -9.22 -17.21
CA TYR A 90 -15.98 -8.39 -17.86
C TYR A 90 -15.84 -8.71 -19.36
N ASP A 91 -15.74 -9.99 -19.73
CA ASP A 91 -15.66 -10.40 -21.13
C ASP A 91 -16.91 -9.98 -21.92
N ALA A 92 -18.10 -10.05 -21.31
CA ALA A 92 -19.33 -9.55 -21.88
C ALA A 92 -19.30 -8.01 -22.07
N TYR A 93 -18.73 -7.27 -21.11
CA TYR A 93 -18.56 -5.82 -21.18
C TYR A 93 -17.64 -5.44 -22.35
N VAL A 94 -16.41 -5.97 -22.39
CA VAL A 94 -15.45 -5.70 -23.48
C VAL A 94 -16.03 -6.01 -24.86
N THR A 95 -16.77 -7.13 -24.97
CA THR A 95 -17.41 -7.52 -26.24
C THR A 95 -18.56 -6.58 -26.62
N LEU A 96 -19.34 -6.07 -25.66
CA LEU A 96 -20.43 -5.14 -25.92
C LEU A 96 -19.94 -3.70 -26.17
N GLU A 97 -18.85 -3.27 -25.55
CA GLU A 97 -18.16 -2.01 -25.87
C GLU A 97 -17.60 -2.04 -27.30
N HIS A 98 -17.06 -3.18 -27.75
CA HIS A 98 -16.62 -3.32 -29.14
C HIS A 98 -17.80 -3.20 -30.13
N ILE A 99 -18.97 -3.76 -29.81
CA ILE A 99 -20.19 -3.55 -30.61
C ILE A 99 -20.63 -2.08 -30.55
N ALA A 100 -20.56 -1.43 -29.38
CA ALA A 100 -20.91 -0.01 -29.24
C ALA A 100 -19.99 0.93 -30.06
N ALA A 101 -18.74 0.54 -30.31
CA ALA A 101 -17.82 1.24 -31.19
C ALA A 101 -18.11 1.02 -32.70
N LEU A 102 -18.88 -0.03 -33.06
CA LEU A 102 -19.27 -0.35 -34.45
C LEU A 102 -20.67 0.17 -34.79
N ASP A 103 -21.64 -0.04 -33.89
CA ASP A 103 -23.01 0.48 -33.97
C ASP A 103 -23.53 0.84 -32.55
N PRO A 104 -23.45 2.12 -32.15
CA PRO A 104 -23.96 2.60 -30.86
C PRO A 104 -25.48 2.41 -30.66
N GLU A 105 -26.25 2.42 -31.75
CA GLU A 105 -27.71 2.26 -31.72
C GLU A 105 -28.13 0.78 -31.68
N HIS A 106 -27.17 -0.15 -31.77
CA HIS A 106 -27.46 -1.58 -31.78
C HIS A 106 -28.22 -1.99 -30.52
N ARG A 107 -29.32 -2.74 -30.69
CA ARG A 107 -30.24 -3.08 -29.59
C ARG A 107 -29.55 -3.68 -28.35
N ALA A 108 -28.51 -4.51 -28.52
CA ALA A 108 -27.79 -5.10 -27.39
C ALA A 108 -26.92 -4.09 -26.62
N VAL A 109 -26.43 -3.04 -27.29
CA VAL A 109 -25.78 -1.90 -26.62
C VAL A 109 -26.82 -1.15 -25.80
N GLN A 110 -27.99 -0.89 -26.38
CA GLN A 110 -29.08 -0.18 -25.70
C GLN A 110 -29.73 -0.99 -24.56
N THR A 111 -29.78 -2.33 -24.62
CA THR A 111 -30.46 -3.15 -23.59
C THR A 111 -29.55 -3.95 -22.68
N ASP A 112 -28.44 -4.52 -23.16
CA ASP A 112 -27.64 -5.48 -22.39
C ASP A 112 -26.36 -4.87 -21.80
N LEU A 113 -25.70 -3.93 -22.48
CA LEU A 113 -24.51 -3.26 -21.94
C LEU A 113 -24.79 -2.53 -20.60
N PRO A 114 -25.85 -1.71 -20.43
CA PRO A 114 -26.23 -1.16 -19.12
C PRO A 114 -26.47 -2.24 -18.03
N ARG A 115 -26.97 -3.43 -18.42
CA ARG A 115 -27.22 -4.55 -17.50
C ARG A 115 -25.95 -5.32 -17.14
N VAL A 116 -24.87 -5.19 -17.92
CA VAL A 116 -23.54 -5.70 -17.58
C VAL A 116 -22.80 -4.68 -16.72
N ILE A 117 -22.79 -3.39 -17.11
CA ILE A 117 -22.23 -2.28 -16.34
C ILE A 117 -22.79 -2.27 -14.91
N ALA A 118 -24.11 -2.28 -14.74
CA ALA A 118 -24.74 -2.28 -13.41
C ALA A 118 -24.40 -3.51 -12.53
N ARG A 119 -23.94 -4.63 -13.11
CA ARG A 119 -23.43 -5.79 -12.36
C ARG A 119 -21.97 -5.62 -11.97
N LEU A 120 -21.15 -5.08 -12.86
CA LEU A 120 -19.76 -4.76 -12.58
C LEU A 120 -19.67 -3.66 -11.50
N ASP A 121 -20.48 -2.60 -11.60
CA ASP A 121 -20.65 -1.58 -10.55
C ASP A 121 -21.03 -2.19 -9.20
N ALA A 122 -22.04 -3.06 -9.17
CA ALA A 122 -22.49 -3.70 -7.92
C ALA A 122 -21.44 -4.64 -7.31
N ARG A 123 -20.53 -5.21 -8.10
CA ARG A 123 -19.41 -6.06 -7.64
C ARG A 123 -18.19 -5.23 -7.25
N TYR A 124 -17.94 -4.11 -7.93
CA TYR A 124 -16.92 -3.11 -7.57
C TYR A 124 -17.23 -2.48 -6.20
N ALA A 125 -18.48 -2.06 -5.96
CA ALA A 125 -18.91 -1.54 -4.66
C ALA A 125 -18.81 -2.58 -3.52
N GLN A 126 -18.93 -3.88 -3.82
CA GLN A 126 -18.64 -4.94 -2.84
C GLN A 126 -17.14 -5.01 -2.53
N ALA A 127 -16.27 -4.89 -3.53
CA ALA A 127 -14.82 -4.89 -3.35
C ALA A 127 -14.33 -3.70 -2.50
N GLU A 128 -14.87 -2.50 -2.77
CA GLU A 128 -14.63 -1.31 -1.95
C GLU A 128 -15.09 -1.51 -0.50
N GLN A 129 -16.31 -2.03 -0.29
CA GLN A 129 -16.86 -2.27 1.04
C GLN A 129 -16.08 -3.35 1.81
N SER A 130 -15.53 -4.36 1.12
CA SER A 130 -14.67 -5.39 1.72
C SER A 130 -13.33 -4.79 2.18
N ALA A 131 -12.68 -3.99 1.33
CA ALA A 131 -11.44 -3.30 1.67
C ALA A 131 -11.64 -2.28 2.82
N ALA A 132 -12.77 -1.57 2.85
CA ALA A 132 -13.13 -0.65 3.93
C ALA A 132 -13.40 -1.34 5.28
N ASN A 133 -13.64 -2.65 5.27
CA ASN A 133 -13.84 -3.50 6.46
C ASN A 133 -12.57 -4.31 6.81
N ASP A 134 -11.40 -3.92 6.30
CA ASP A 134 -10.11 -4.62 6.43
C ASP A 134 -10.05 -6.06 5.88
N ASP A 135 -11.08 -6.52 5.16
CA ASP A 135 -11.06 -7.79 4.44
C ASP A 135 -10.48 -7.58 3.03
N TYR A 136 -9.17 -7.31 3.00
CA TYR A 136 -8.38 -7.16 1.78
C TYR A 136 -8.26 -8.47 0.99
N ALA A 137 -8.37 -9.62 1.65
CA ALA A 137 -8.32 -10.93 1.00
C ALA A 137 -9.56 -11.15 0.13
N HIS A 138 -10.76 -10.97 0.70
CA HIS A 138 -12.00 -11.04 -0.07
C HIS A 138 -12.09 -9.88 -1.07
N ALA A 139 -11.63 -8.66 -0.73
CA ALA A 139 -11.57 -7.55 -1.68
C ALA A 139 -10.75 -7.90 -2.94
N ALA A 140 -9.65 -8.64 -2.81
CA ALA A 140 -8.88 -9.11 -3.95
C ALA A 140 -9.65 -10.11 -4.84
N GLU A 141 -10.43 -11.04 -4.25
CA GLU A 141 -11.32 -11.92 -5.02
C GLU A 141 -12.37 -11.10 -5.78
N LEU A 142 -12.99 -10.14 -5.11
CA LEU A 142 -14.05 -9.28 -5.65
C LEU A 142 -13.54 -8.38 -6.80
N TYR A 143 -12.31 -7.86 -6.72
CA TYR A 143 -11.66 -7.18 -7.84
C TYR A 143 -11.20 -8.15 -8.95
N GLY A 144 -10.89 -9.41 -8.64
CA GLY A 144 -10.56 -10.44 -9.64
C GLY A 144 -11.71 -10.77 -10.59
N ASP A 145 -12.94 -10.83 -10.08
CA ASP A 145 -14.16 -11.03 -10.89
C ASP A 145 -14.42 -9.90 -11.93
N LEU A 146 -13.77 -8.76 -11.77
CA LEU A 146 -14.00 -7.54 -12.57
C LEU A 146 -13.01 -7.39 -13.74
N GLY A 147 -11.93 -8.19 -13.80
CA GLY A 147 -10.87 -8.02 -14.79
C GLY A 147 -10.25 -6.62 -14.72
N ASP A 148 -10.12 -5.95 -15.87
CA ASP A 148 -9.62 -4.56 -15.92
C ASP A 148 -10.77 -3.50 -15.90
N TYR A 149 -11.98 -3.88 -15.48
CA TYR A 149 -13.07 -2.90 -15.33
C TYR A 149 -12.68 -1.81 -14.32
N ARG A 150 -12.54 -0.56 -14.79
CA ARG A 150 -12.03 0.58 -14.01
C ARG A 150 -10.69 0.30 -13.33
N SER A 151 -9.77 -0.40 -14.01
CA SER A 151 -8.46 -0.80 -13.47
C SER A 151 -8.52 -1.69 -12.23
N ALA A 152 -9.58 -2.50 -12.09
CA ALA A 152 -9.76 -3.41 -10.97
C ALA A 152 -8.58 -4.39 -10.78
N ASP A 153 -7.87 -4.83 -11.83
CA ASP A 153 -6.70 -5.71 -11.68
C ASP A 153 -5.52 -5.03 -10.94
N ALA A 154 -5.35 -3.72 -11.13
CA ALA A 154 -4.38 -2.93 -10.40
C ALA A 154 -4.79 -2.75 -8.91
N LEU A 155 -6.09 -2.65 -8.63
CA LEU A 155 -6.62 -2.63 -7.26
C LEU A 155 -6.50 -4.00 -6.59
N ARG A 156 -6.87 -5.09 -7.28
CA ARG A 156 -6.64 -6.49 -6.86
C ARG A 156 -5.20 -6.70 -6.43
N SER A 157 -4.25 -6.26 -7.25
CA SER A 157 -2.82 -6.42 -6.97
C SER A 157 -2.38 -5.70 -5.69
N GLN A 158 -2.95 -4.53 -5.39
CA GLN A 158 -2.76 -3.82 -4.12
C GLN A 158 -3.43 -4.55 -2.95
N MET A 159 -4.65 -5.06 -3.13
CA MET A 159 -5.38 -5.79 -2.09
C MET A 159 -4.66 -7.10 -1.71
N VAL A 160 -4.13 -7.86 -2.68
CA VAL A 160 -3.29 -9.06 -2.42
C VAL A 160 -2.03 -8.69 -1.64
N ALA A 161 -1.32 -7.62 -2.04
CA ALA A 161 -0.13 -7.17 -1.33
C ALA A 161 -0.45 -6.78 0.13
N ARG A 162 -1.60 -6.13 0.36
CA ARG A 162 -2.06 -5.73 1.69
C ARG A 162 -2.49 -6.92 2.54
N ALA A 163 -3.25 -7.86 1.97
CA ALA A 163 -3.63 -9.10 2.66
C ALA A 163 -2.39 -9.87 3.14
N ASN A 164 -1.39 -10.03 2.28
CA ASN A 164 -0.12 -10.67 2.62
C ASN A 164 0.67 -9.92 3.72
N GLU A 165 0.63 -8.58 3.78
CA GLU A 165 1.25 -7.82 4.87
C GLU A 165 0.56 -8.11 6.21
N LEU A 166 -0.78 -8.08 6.26
CA LEU A 166 -1.54 -8.29 7.49
C LEU A 166 -1.47 -9.75 7.97
N ASP A 167 -1.53 -10.71 7.05
CA ASP A 167 -1.32 -12.14 7.34
C ASP A 167 0.07 -12.38 7.95
N ALA A 168 1.13 -11.80 7.37
CA ALA A 168 2.48 -11.90 7.92
C ALA A 168 2.63 -11.24 9.31
N LEU A 169 1.95 -10.10 9.55
CA LEU A 169 1.92 -9.46 10.87
C LEU A 169 1.17 -10.31 11.90
N TYR A 170 0.04 -10.90 11.52
CA TYR A 170 -0.81 -11.72 12.38
C TYR A 170 -0.13 -13.05 12.75
N ASP A 171 0.48 -13.73 11.78
CA ASP A 171 1.19 -14.98 12.03
C ASP A 171 2.46 -14.73 12.87
N ALA A 172 3.17 -13.61 12.65
CA ALA A 172 4.29 -13.21 13.52
C ALA A 172 3.83 -12.87 14.95
N MET A 173 2.69 -12.18 15.10
CA MET A 173 2.07 -11.86 16.38
C MET A 173 1.70 -13.13 17.17
N GLN A 174 1.00 -14.08 16.54
CA GLN A 174 0.65 -15.35 17.19
C GLN A 174 1.90 -16.19 17.50
N SER A 175 2.83 -16.31 16.55
CA SER A 175 4.06 -17.08 16.74
C SER A 175 4.93 -16.52 17.88
N ALA A 176 4.90 -15.21 18.13
CA ALA A 176 5.52 -14.62 19.32
C ALA A 176 4.78 -14.99 20.61
N ALA A 177 3.44 -14.87 20.63
CA ALA A 177 2.62 -15.24 21.78
C ALA A 177 2.76 -16.73 22.17
N ASP A 178 2.83 -17.64 21.18
CA ASP A 178 3.00 -19.08 21.39
C ASP A 178 4.38 -19.44 21.99
N ARG A 179 5.41 -18.62 21.72
CA ARG A 179 6.73 -18.72 22.38
C ARG A 179 6.79 -18.03 23.75
N GLY A 180 5.74 -17.32 24.16
CA GLY A 180 5.75 -16.48 25.36
C GLY A 180 6.50 -15.16 25.20
N ASP A 181 6.85 -14.75 23.97
CA ASP A 181 7.47 -13.46 23.69
C ASP A 181 6.40 -12.36 23.60
N TRP A 182 5.83 -12.03 24.76
CA TRP A 182 4.68 -11.14 24.90
C TRP A 182 4.95 -9.69 24.48
N GLU A 183 6.21 -9.26 24.52
CA GLU A 183 6.68 -7.96 24.00
C GLU A 183 6.49 -7.88 22.48
N THR A 184 7.11 -8.80 21.72
CA THR A 184 6.95 -8.87 20.26
C THR A 184 5.49 -9.11 19.88
N ALA A 185 4.77 -9.93 20.65
CA ALA A 185 3.35 -10.18 20.46
C ALA A 185 2.51 -8.89 20.59
N LEU A 186 2.78 -8.06 21.60
CA LEU A 186 2.10 -6.76 21.79
C LEU A 186 2.47 -5.71 20.74
N ASP A 187 3.74 -5.60 20.34
CA ASP A 187 4.14 -4.68 19.26
C ASP A 187 3.40 -5.01 17.95
N ARG A 188 3.43 -6.28 17.54
CA ARG A 188 2.77 -6.73 16.31
C ARG A 188 1.25 -6.59 16.40
N TYR A 189 0.65 -6.91 17.56
CA TYR A 189 -0.75 -6.62 17.84
C TYR A 189 -1.08 -5.12 17.69
N LYS A 190 -0.30 -4.24 18.33
CA LYS A 190 -0.50 -2.78 18.31
C LYS A 190 -0.40 -2.22 16.90
N ARG A 191 0.62 -2.62 16.13
CA ARG A 191 0.78 -2.24 14.72
C ARG A 191 -0.44 -2.71 13.92
N LEU A 192 -0.83 -3.98 14.04
CA LEU A 192 -1.93 -4.56 13.28
C LEU A 192 -3.27 -3.89 13.60
N PHE A 193 -3.63 -3.73 14.88
CA PHE A 193 -4.84 -3.03 15.31
C PHE A 193 -4.88 -1.55 14.88
N SER A 194 -3.74 -0.86 14.89
CA SER A 194 -3.63 0.53 14.42
C SER A 194 -3.64 0.66 12.89
N THR A 195 -3.48 -0.45 12.15
CA THR A 195 -3.39 -0.50 10.68
C THR A 195 -4.67 -1.03 10.04
N ALA A 196 -5.36 -1.94 10.72
CA ALA A 196 -6.51 -2.70 10.24
C ALA A 196 -7.35 -3.23 11.43
N PRO A 197 -8.11 -2.39 12.14
CA PRO A 197 -8.77 -2.75 13.39
C PRO A 197 -9.86 -3.83 13.26
N ASN A 198 -10.42 -4.05 12.07
CA ASN A 198 -11.46 -5.05 11.82
C ASN A 198 -10.90 -6.41 11.36
N TYR A 199 -9.57 -6.52 11.20
CA TYR A 199 -8.93 -7.71 10.65
C TYR A 199 -9.01 -8.92 11.60
N ARG A 200 -9.61 -10.02 11.11
CA ARG A 200 -9.80 -11.30 11.80
C ARG A 200 -10.48 -11.16 13.18
N ASP A 201 -9.76 -11.41 14.28
CA ASP A 201 -10.25 -11.40 15.66
C ASP A 201 -9.43 -10.46 16.58
N ILE A 202 -8.69 -9.52 15.98
CA ILE A 202 -7.79 -8.60 16.69
C ILE A 202 -8.53 -7.80 17.78
N ASP A 203 -9.78 -7.41 17.55
CA ASP A 203 -10.67 -6.76 18.52
C ASP A 203 -10.75 -7.50 19.87
N ARG A 204 -10.69 -8.84 19.85
CA ARG A 204 -10.80 -9.73 21.02
C ARG A 204 -9.45 -10.12 21.58
N LEU A 205 -8.39 -10.13 20.77
CA LEU A 205 -7.06 -10.56 21.21
C LEU A 205 -6.41 -9.58 22.20
N GLY A 206 -6.68 -8.27 22.08
CA GLY A 206 -6.00 -7.24 22.87
C GLY A 206 -5.99 -7.47 24.39
N GLN A 207 -7.16 -7.70 24.99
CA GLN A 207 -7.25 -7.94 26.44
C GLN A 207 -6.51 -9.22 26.87
N ARG A 208 -6.58 -10.28 26.06
CA ARG A 208 -5.84 -11.55 26.30
C ARG A 208 -4.33 -11.32 26.30
N TYR A 209 -3.83 -10.45 25.41
CA TYR A 209 -2.40 -10.16 25.28
C TYR A 209 -1.91 -9.24 26.41
N LEU A 210 -2.69 -8.21 26.78
CA LEU A 210 -2.38 -7.34 27.93
C LEU A 210 -2.33 -8.15 29.24
N GLU A 211 -3.33 -9.00 29.52
CA GLU A 211 -3.32 -9.88 30.69
C GLU A 211 -2.13 -10.84 30.72
N ARG A 212 -1.78 -11.45 29.57
CA ARG A 212 -0.65 -12.39 29.49
C ARG A 212 0.69 -11.71 29.70
N THR A 213 0.87 -10.52 29.13
CA THR A 213 2.07 -9.69 29.33
C THR A 213 2.21 -9.27 30.78
N TYR A 214 1.11 -8.83 31.42
CA TYR A 214 1.11 -8.44 32.83
C TYR A 214 1.57 -9.60 33.74
N ARG A 215 0.98 -10.79 33.57
CA ARG A 215 1.36 -11.98 34.36
C ARG A 215 2.79 -12.45 34.08
N ALA A 216 3.29 -12.27 32.86
CA ALA A 216 4.69 -12.55 32.53
C ALA A 216 5.65 -11.59 33.24
N ALA A 217 5.29 -10.32 33.38
CA ALA A 217 6.06 -9.36 34.18
C ALA A 217 5.99 -9.62 35.69
N GLU A 218 4.82 -10.02 36.22
CA GLU A 218 4.68 -10.46 37.62
C GLU A 218 5.57 -11.69 37.90
N GLN A 219 5.62 -12.65 36.98
CA GLN A 219 6.52 -13.81 37.09
C GLN A 219 7.99 -13.39 37.02
N ALA A 220 8.38 -12.55 36.06
CA ALA A 220 9.75 -12.05 35.93
C ALA A 220 10.23 -11.32 37.19
N LEU A 221 9.39 -10.52 37.87
CA LEU A 221 9.72 -9.94 39.18
C LEU A 221 9.84 -10.98 40.29
N SER A 222 8.95 -11.99 40.30
CA SER A 222 9.03 -13.09 41.27
C SER A 222 10.31 -13.91 41.13
N ASP A 223 10.90 -13.96 39.92
CA ASP A 223 12.15 -14.65 39.61
C ASP A 223 13.40 -13.72 39.73
N GLY A 224 13.20 -12.42 40.02
CA GLY A 224 14.27 -11.43 40.16
C GLY A 224 14.83 -10.87 38.84
N HIS A 225 14.13 -11.07 37.72
CA HIS A 225 14.46 -10.54 36.40
C HIS A 225 13.84 -9.15 36.19
N ASP A 226 14.21 -8.18 37.04
CA ASP A 226 13.63 -6.84 37.05
C ASP A 226 13.69 -6.12 35.69
N ALA A 227 14.77 -6.30 34.93
CA ALA A 227 14.92 -5.77 33.57
C ALA A 227 13.99 -6.44 32.55
N GLU A 228 13.71 -7.74 32.69
CA GLU A 228 12.74 -8.41 31.84
C GLU A 228 11.32 -7.92 32.13
N ALA A 229 11.00 -7.74 33.40
CA ALA A 229 9.71 -7.22 33.84
C ALA A 229 9.47 -5.78 33.39
N LEU A 230 10.46 -4.88 33.53
CA LEU A 230 10.35 -3.49 33.09
C LEU A 230 10.00 -3.42 31.60
N ARG A 231 10.77 -4.13 30.76
CA ARG A 231 10.55 -4.25 29.31
C ARG A 231 9.13 -4.69 28.96
N LEU A 232 8.63 -5.75 29.60
CA LEU A 232 7.27 -6.26 29.40
C LEU A 232 6.20 -5.23 29.83
N LEU A 233 6.43 -4.51 30.93
CA LEU A 233 5.51 -3.49 31.43
C LEU A 233 5.52 -2.22 30.58
N SER A 234 6.68 -1.83 30.03
CA SER A 234 6.79 -0.75 29.05
C SER A 234 6.04 -1.09 27.75
N ALA A 235 6.18 -2.31 27.23
CA ALA A 235 5.43 -2.78 26.06
C ALA A 235 3.90 -2.77 26.32
N LEU A 236 3.48 -3.20 27.51
CA LEU A 236 2.08 -3.13 27.96
C LEU A 236 1.57 -1.68 28.04
N LEU A 237 2.29 -0.79 28.73
CA LEU A 237 1.91 0.61 28.91
C LEU A 237 1.97 1.42 27.61
N ALA A 238 2.78 0.99 26.64
CA ALA A 238 2.77 1.53 25.28
C ALA A 238 1.54 1.10 24.47
N CYS A 239 0.78 0.10 24.93
CA CYS A 239 -0.50 -0.34 24.34
C CYS A 239 -1.71 0.18 25.13
N ASP A 240 -1.69 0.08 26.47
CA ASP A 240 -2.67 0.67 27.38
C ASP A 240 -1.96 1.46 28.50
N GLY A 241 -1.76 2.76 28.27
CA GLY A 241 -1.21 3.67 29.27
C GLY A 241 -2.11 3.88 30.49
N GLY A 242 -3.36 3.41 30.47
CA GLY A 242 -4.31 3.46 31.57
C GLY A 242 -4.22 2.28 32.55
N TYR A 243 -3.39 1.27 32.27
CA TYR A 243 -3.28 0.03 33.06
C TYR A 243 -2.57 0.27 34.40
N ARG A 244 -3.29 0.84 35.38
CA ARG A 244 -2.77 1.31 36.67
C ARG A 244 -1.91 0.30 37.44
N SER A 245 -2.25 -0.99 37.38
CA SER A 245 -1.48 -2.05 38.04
C SER A 245 -0.06 -2.20 37.45
N ALA A 246 0.07 -2.01 36.13
CA ALA A 246 1.34 -2.05 35.42
C ALA A 246 2.14 -0.76 35.63
N GLN A 247 1.50 0.41 35.71
CA GLN A 247 2.17 1.67 36.04
C GLN A 247 2.92 1.57 37.37
N ARG A 248 2.26 1.06 38.42
CA ARG A 248 2.88 0.84 39.75
C ARG A 248 4.04 -0.16 39.67
N LEU A 249 3.83 -1.26 38.95
CA LEU A 249 4.79 -2.36 38.85
C LEU A 249 6.03 -1.98 38.01
N ALA A 250 5.87 -1.07 37.03
CA ALA A 250 6.98 -0.56 36.21
C ALA A 250 7.93 0.35 37.01
N GLU A 251 7.41 1.12 37.98
CA GLU A 251 8.24 1.94 38.88
C GLU A 251 9.11 1.07 39.80
N GLU A 252 8.52 -0.02 40.30
CA GLU A 252 9.20 -1.05 41.11
C GLU A 252 10.26 -1.77 40.27
N ALA A 253 9.89 -2.23 39.07
CA ALA A 253 10.81 -2.87 38.12
C ALA A 253 11.95 -1.95 37.66
N ARG A 254 11.74 -0.63 37.51
CA ARG A 254 12.80 0.32 37.09
C ARG A 254 13.96 0.35 38.08
N GLN A 255 13.66 0.41 39.37
CA GLN A 255 14.67 0.45 40.43
C GLN A 255 15.43 -0.88 40.53
N GLY A 256 14.78 -1.98 40.18
CA GLY A 256 15.43 -3.29 39.98
C GLY A 256 16.33 -3.35 38.74
N ALA A 257 15.79 -3.03 37.57
CA ALA A 257 16.47 -3.08 36.28
C ALA A 257 17.75 -2.23 36.27
N GLY A 258 17.69 -1.02 36.84
CA GLY A 258 18.87 -0.16 37.00
C GLY A 258 19.99 -0.85 37.79
N ARG A 259 19.66 -1.54 38.90
CA ARG A 259 20.61 -2.32 39.70
C ARG A 259 21.10 -3.59 38.98
N GLN A 260 20.23 -4.27 38.24
CA GLN A 260 20.57 -5.48 37.47
C GLN A 260 21.55 -5.17 36.31
N LEU A 261 21.49 -3.96 35.74
CA LEU A 261 22.30 -3.54 34.60
C LEU A 261 23.56 -2.74 34.97
N VAL A 262 23.86 -2.52 36.27
CA VAL A 262 25.07 -1.81 36.73
C VAL A 262 26.33 -2.46 36.16
N GLY A 263 27.15 -1.67 35.48
CA GLY A 263 28.39 -2.14 34.87
C GLY A 263 28.79 -1.34 33.64
N VAL A 264 29.94 -1.67 33.08
CA VAL A 264 30.45 -1.11 31.83
C VAL A 264 30.00 -2.00 30.68
N HIS A 265 29.21 -1.45 29.76
CA HIS A 265 28.75 -2.12 28.54
C HIS A 265 29.63 -1.65 27.37
N PRO A 266 30.60 -2.46 26.90
CA PRO A 266 31.49 -2.08 25.82
C PRO A 266 30.77 -2.16 24.47
N LEU A 267 30.97 -1.14 23.64
CA LEU A 267 30.30 -1.01 22.34
C LEU A 267 31.32 -0.93 21.19
N ASN A 268 32.40 -0.16 21.35
CA ASN A 268 33.48 -0.01 20.36
C ASN A 268 32.99 0.30 18.93
N ARG A 269 31.99 1.19 18.80
CA ARG A 269 31.35 1.55 17.52
C ARG A 269 31.81 2.94 17.07
N VAL A 270 32.36 3.05 15.86
CA VAL A 270 32.57 4.35 15.21
C VAL A 270 31.20 4.99 14.96
N VAL A 271 31.03 6.23 15.42
CA VAL A 271 29.81 7.03 15.19
C VAL A 271 29.92 7.73 13.84
N GLY A 272 31.05 8.39 13.59
CA GLY A 272 31.32 9.09 12.33
C GLY A 272 32.63 9.85 12.34
N THR A 273 32.84 10.67 11.29
CA THR A 273 34.02 11.53 11.12
C THR A 273 33.59 12.91 10.61
N ASP A 274 33.92 13.97 11.36
CA ASP A 274 33.75 15.36 10.95
C ASP A 274 35.08 16.13 11.03
N ARG A 275 35.35 17.03 10.08
CA ARG A 275 36.51 17.95 10.05
C ARG A 275 37.89 17.32 10.36
N GLY A 276 38.06 16.03 10.05
CA GLY A 276 39.30 15.28 10.31
C GLY A 276 39.39 14.67 11.72
N TRP A 277 38.30 14.63 12.47
CA TRP A 277 38.16 13.96 13.76
C TRP A 277 37.20 12.78 13.62
N THR A 278 37.65 11.57 13.96
CA THR A 278 36.79 10.39 14.03
C THR A 278 36.38 10.14 15.49
N LEU A 279 35.09 9.96 15.74
CA LEU A 279 34.53 9.70 17.07
C LEU A 279 34.07 8.24 17.18
N GLN A 280 34.55 7.54 18.19
CA GLN A 280 34.17 6.17 18.54
C GLN A 280 33.45 6.17 19.89
N LEU A 281 32.30 5.51 19.97
CA LEU A 281 31.65 5.17 21.23
C LEU A 281 32.29 3.90 21.80
N ASP A 282 33.03 4.05 22.90
CA ASP A 282 33.78 2.97 23.52
C ASP A 282 32.86 2.12 24.42
N SER A 283 32.11 2.79 25.32
CA SER A 283 31.24 2.12 26.29
C SER A 283 30.14 3.03 26.84
N VAL A 284 29.03 2.44 27.28
CA VAL A 284 28.09 3.07 28.22
C VAL A 284 28.21 2.36 29.57
N GLU A 285 28.48 3.10 30.65
CA GLU A 285 28.50 2.57 32.01
C GLU A 285 27.21 2.94 32.75
N VAL A 286 26.44 1.94 33.17
CA VAL A 286 25.26 2.12 34.03
C VAL A 286 25.74 2.28 35.47
N ARG A 287 25.37 3.42 36.08
CA ARG A 287 25.70 3.78 37.46
C ARG A 287 24.69 3.15 38.44
N PRO A 288 25.05 2.95 39.73
CA PRO A 288 24.12 2.43 40.75
C PRO A 288 22.81 3.23 40.89
N GLU A 289 22.86 4.51 40.55
CA GLU A 289 21.73 5.45 40.57
C GLU A 289 20.83 5.36 39.31
N GLY A 290 21.23 4.57 38.31
CA GLY A 290 20.59 4.44 36.99
C GLY A 290 21.13 5.38 35.91
N ASP A 291 21.91 6.40 36.30
CA ASP A 291 22.57 7.34 35.39
C ASP A 291 23.54 6.64 34.42
N LEU A 292 23.74 7.23 33.24
CA LEU A 292 24.52 6.64 32.15
C LEU A 292 25.80 7.45 31.89
N LEU A 293 26.95 6.87 32.22
CA LEU A 293 28.26 7.43 31.91
C LEU A 293 28.73 6.94 30.53
N VAL A 294 28.52 7.76 29.52
CA VAL A 294 28.95 7.51 28.13
C VAL A 294 30.43 7.87 27.99
N ARG A 295 31.25 6.95 27.46
CA ARG A 295 32.67 7.18 27.14
C ARG A 295 32.93 7.05 25.64
N VAL A 296 33.66 8.01 25.09
CA VAL A 296 34.06 8.03 23.67
C VAL A 296 35.56 8.29 23.54
N THR A 297 36.12 7.88 22.41
CA THR A 297 37.48 8.24 22.00
C THR A 297 37.46 8.96 20.67
N VAL A 298 38.14 10.09 20.61
CA VAL A 298 38.19 11.00 19.46
C VAL A 298 39.61 11.05 18.94
N THR A 299 39.78 10.67 17.67
CA THR A 299 41.08 10.49 17.02
C THR A 299 41.26 11.51 15.90
N ASN A 300 42.44 12.13 15.82
CA ASN A 300 42.82 12.95 14.68
C ASN A 300 43.07 12.03 13.47
N SER A 301 42.09 11.92 12.58
CA SER A 301 42.18 11.08 11.38
C SER A 301 42.88 11.77 10.21
N THR A 302 43.54 12.92 10.44
CA THR A 302 44.40 13.58 9.46
C THR A 302 45.87 13.18 9.65
N THR A 303 46.74 13.57 8.71
CA THR A 303 48.20 13.38 8.83
C THR A 303 48.93 14.60 9.40
N ILE A 304 48.20 15.56 9.99
CA ILE A 304 48.74 16.84 10.48
C ILE A 304 48.26 17.14 11.90
N ARG A 305 48.99 17.99 12.62
CA ARG A 305 48.51 18.57 13.87
C ARG A 305 47.16 19.27 13.68
N ASN A 306 46.19 18.94 14.52
CA ASN A 306 44.85 19.54 14.50
C ASN A 306 44.42 19.97 15.91
N HIS A 307 43.45 20.90 15.98
CA HIS A 307 42.92 21.42 17.24
C HIS A 307 41.48 20.95 17.46
N LEU A 308 41.22 20.36 18.63
CA LEU A 308 39.89 19.88 19.04
C LEU A 308 39.38 20.77 20.17
N ALA A 309 38.31 21.52 19.92
CA ALA A 309 37.62 22.25 20.98
C ALA A 309 36.88 21.28 21.93
N CYS A 310 36.59 21.71 23.14
CA CYS A 310 35.80 20.93 24.11
C CYS A 310 34.45 20.48 23.52
N LEU A 311 34.15 19.19 23.69
CA LEU A 311 32.91 18.59 23.28
C LEU A 311 31.85 18.74 24.38
N GLN A 312 31.16 19.89 24.35
CA GLN A 312 30.11 20.26 25.29
C GLN A 312 28.89 20.84 24.59
N ASN A 313 27.78 20.93 25.33
CA ASN A 313 26.62 21.68 24.91
C ASN A 313 26.81 23.18 25.16
N ASP A 314 26.22 23.99 24.28
CA ASP A 314 25.77 25.33 24.61
C ASP A 314 24.30 25.28 25.10
N ASP A 315 23.86 26.31 25.82
CA ASP A 315 22.52 26.37 26.40
C ASP A 315 21.41 26.62 25.35
N GLU A 316 21.78 27.11 24.15
CA GLU A 316 20.82 27.46 23.10
C GLU A 316 20.46 26.27 22.18
N ARG A 317 21.42 25.38 21.89
CA ARG A 317 21.32 24.33 20.87
C ARG A 317 22.10 23.07 21.29
N PRO A 318 21.69 22.34 22.35
CA PRO A 318 22.38 21.15 22.82
C PRO A 318 22.61 20.12 21.69
N ARG A 319 23.89 19.79 21.48
CA ARG A 319 24.42 18.97 20.38
C ARG A 319 24.77 17.54 20.81
N PHE A 320 24.96 17.35 22.11
CA PHE A 320 25.21 16.07 22.77
C PHE A 320 24.01 15.75 23.67
N TYR A 321 23.19 14.79 23.28
CA TYR A 321 21.99 14.41 24.01
C TYR A 321 21.65 12.92 23.82
N LEU A 322 20.91 12.37 24.78
CA LEU A 322 20.29 11.05 24.67
C LEU A 322 18.81 11.23 24.33
N LEU A 323 18.31 10.49 23.35
CA LEU A 323 16.89 10.41 23.00
C LEU A 323 16.35 9.03 23.41
N ALA A 324 15.51 8.99 24.44
CA ALA A 324 14.91 7.75 24.94
C ALA A 324 13.75 7.30 24.03
N ALA A 325 13.39 6.01 24.09
CA ALA A 325 12.35 5.39 23.25
C ALA A 325 10.95 6.08 23.31
N ASN A 326 10.66 6.83 24.37
CA ASN A 326 9.43 7.63 24.51
C ASN A 326 9.52 9.04 23.84
N GLY A 327 10.61 9.34 23.14
CA GLY A 327 10.89 10.66 22.55
C GLY A 327 11.44 11.70 23.53
N GLN A 328 11.71 11.34 24.79
CA GLN A 328 12.27 12.26 25.77
C GLN A 328 13.75 12.50 25.51
N ARG A 329 14.12 13.77 25.26
CA ARG A 329 15.51 14.21 25.17
C ARG A 329 16.08 14.47 26.56
N LEU A 330 17.16 13.77 26.91
CA LEU A 330 17.94 13.93 28.12
C LEU A 330 19.27 14.61 27.79
N LEU A 331 19.61 15.64 28.56
CA LEU A 331 20.88 16.37 28.45
C LEU A 331 21.87 15.85 29.51
N PRO A 332 23.19 15.89 29.25
CA PRO A 332 24.17 15.46 30.23
C PRO A 332 24.26 16.45 31.40
N THR A 333 24.33 15.93 32.62
CA THR A 333 24.44 16.71 33.86
C THR A 333 25.88 17.05 34.20
N GLN A 334 26.84 16.25 33.72
CA GLN A 334 28.28 16.45 33.91
C GLN A 334 29.05 16.00 32.66
N TRP A 335 30.20 16.61 32.37
CA TRP A 335 31.07 16.19 31.27
C TRP A 335 32.56 16.45 31.50
N ALA A 336 33.41 15.74 30.75
CA ALA A 336 34.85 15.70 30.94
C ALA A 336 35.52 17.09 31.01
N CYS A 337 35.16 18.03 30.14
CA CYS A 337 35.76 19.36 30.14
C CYS A 337 35.48 20.16 31.41
N GLN A 338 34.31 20.00 32.06
CA GLN A 338 34.01 20.69 33.33
C GLN A 338 34.97 20.25 34.43
N GLN A 339 35.27 18.96 34.50
CA GLN A 339 36.22 18.40 35.47
C GLN A 339 37.66 18.79 35.12
N TRP A 340 38.04 18.75 33.84
CA TRP A 340 39.41 19.03 33.38
C TRP A 340 39.76 20.51 33.30
N ARG A 341 38.75 21.40 33.18
CA ARG A 341 38.90 22.86 33.00
C ARG A 341 39.80 23.22 31.81
N GLN A 342 39.72 22.43 30.75
CA GLN A 342 40.48 22.58 29.52
C GLN A 342 39.52 22.83 28.35
N GLU A 343 39.77 23.88 27.58
CA GLU A 343 38.88 24.34 26.50
C GLU A 343 39.21 23.70 25.14
N ALA A 344 40.46 23.27 24.92
CA ALA A 344 40.90 22.67 23.68
C ALA A 344 42.10 21.72 23.85
N TRP A 345 42.23 20.76 22.93
CA TRP A 345 43.34 19.84 22.76
C TRP A 345 44.06 20.12 21.45
N THR A 346 45.35 19.78 21.40
CA THR A 346 46.17 19.84 20.21
C THR A 346 46.81 18.46 20.06
N LEU A 347 46.52 17.77 18.96
CA LEU A 347 46.91 16.38 18.74
C LEU A 347 47.56 16.25 17.36
N GLU A 348 48.63 15.46 17.27
CA GLU A 348 49.27 15.09 16.00
C GLU A 348 48.39 14.12 15.19
N GLY A 349 48.76 13.90 13.92
CA GLY A 349 48.03 12.96 13.06
C GLY A 349 48.08 11.52 13.60
N GLY A 350 46.91 10.92 13.80
CA GLY A 350 46.75 9.59 14.42
C GLY A 350 46.70 9.57 15.95
N GLU A 351 46.90 10.70 16.65
CA GLU A 351 46.72 10.76 18.11
C GLU A 351 45.25 10.85 18.51
N SER A 352 44.94 10.35 19.71
CA SER A 352 43.57 10.24 20.24
C SER A 352 43.46 10.72 21.67
N THR A 353 42.31 11.30 22.04
CA THR A 353 41.92 11.56 23.43
C THR A 353 40.51 11.05 23.68
N SER A 354 40.25 10.57 24.90
CA SER A 354 38.89 10.20 25.32
C SER A 354 38.11 11.41 25.82
N PHE A 355 36.77 11.30 25.81
CA PHE A 355 35.83 12.19 26.47
C PHE A 355 34.73 11.36 27.15
N TRP A 356 33.96 11.99 28.04
CA TRP A 356 32.80 11.37 28.67
C TRP A 356 31.71 12.39 29.02
N TRP A 357 30.48 11.89 29.10
CA TRP A 357 29.30 12.61 29.57
C TRP A 357 28.49 11.72 30.52
N LEU A 358 27.97 12.31 31.59
CA LEU A 358 27.02 11.67 32.50
C LEU A 358 25.60 12.13 32.14
N PHE A 359 24.75 11.22 31.72
CA PHE A 359 23.33 11.46 31.45
C PHE A 359 22.47 10.96 32.61
N PRO A 360 21.34 11.62 32.92
CA PRO A 360 20.40 11.13 33.92
C PRO A 360 19.75 9.82 33.47
N ALA A 361 19.35 8.99 34.44
CA ALA A 361 18.68 7.71 34.20
C ALA A 361 17.49 7.83 33.21
N PRO A 362 17.41 6.99 32.16
CA PRO A 362 16.30 7.02 31.21
C PRO A 362 15.00 6.46 31.82
N PRO A 363 13.81 6.88 31.31
CA PRO A 363 12.51 6.39 31.79
C PRO A 363 12.32 4.87 31.63
N ASP A 364 13.02 4.28 30.67
CA ASP A 364 13.26 2.84 30.52
C ASP A 364 14.71 2.66 30.06
N ILE A 365 15.48 1.84 30.80
CA ILE A 365 16.90 1.52 30.54
C ILE A 365 17.06 0.22 29.72
N THR A 366 15.97 -0.52 29.54
CA THR A 366 15.92 -1.79 28.81
C THR A 366 15.51 -1.61 27.35
N ALA A 367 14.79 -0.53 27.05
CA ALA A 367 14.50 -0.08 25.70
C ALA A 367 15.74 0.56 25.02
N PRO A 368 15.88 0.47 23.69
CA PRO A 368 16.91 1.19 22.95
C PRO A 368 16.78 2.71 23.08
N PHE A 369 17.92 3.41 22.98
CA PHE A 369 17.99 4.86 22.96
C PHE A 369 19.05 5.35 21.97
N THR A 370 18.86 6.55 21.44
CA THR A 370 19.82 7.16 20.50
C THR A 370 20.72 8.14 21.23
N LEU A 371 22.03 7.98 21.09
CA LEU A 371 23.02 8.98 21.49
C LEU A 371 23.35 9.86 20.28
N SER A 372 23.11 11.16 20.39
CA SER A 372 23.45 12.15 19.37
C SER A 372 24.78 12.82 19.71
N PHE A 373 25.70 12.88 18.73
CA PHE A 373 27.04 13.42 18.87
C PHE A 373 27.32 14.54 17.85
N ALA A 374 26.54 15.62 17.91
CA ALA A 374 26.79 16.84 17.13
C ALA A 374 26.96 16.57 15.62
N ASP A 375 28.07 17.01 15.01
CA ASP A 375 28.33 16.83 13.58
C ASP A 375 28.84 15.42 13.22
N TRP A 376 29.16 14.56 14.22
CA TRP A 376 29.54 13.16 13.98
C TRP A 376 28.35 12.24 13.70
N GLY A 377 27.12 12.66 14.05
CA GLY A 377 25.89 11.91 13.82
C GLY A 377 25.35 11.19 15.06
N ASP A 378 24.40 10.29 14.81
CA ASP A 378 23.58 9.61 15.81
C ASP A 378 23.86 8.11 15.86
N LEU A 379 23.79 7.50 17.05
CA LEU A 379 23.97 6.06 17.23
C LEU A 379 22.89 5.47 18.16
N GLU A 380 22.12 4.51 17.68
CA GLU A 380 21.21 3.70 18.50
C GLU A 380 22.01 2.70 19.36
N VAL A 381 21.68 2.62 20.64
CA VAL A 381 22.30 1.79 21.66
C VAL A 381 21.22 1.02 22.42
N SER A 382 21.50 -0.25 22.73
CA SER A 382 20.71 -1.11 23.60
C SER A 382 21.62 -1.67 24.69
N ILE A 383 21.15 -1.72 25.94
CA ILE A 383 21.91 -2.22 27.09
C ILE A 383 21.46 -3.64 27.47
N TYR A 384 20.13 -3.89 27.44
CA TYR A 384 19.56 -5.18 27.85
C TYR A 384 19.65 -6.27 26.75
N ARG A 385 19.67 -5.87 25.48
CA ARG A 385 19.89 -6.74 24.31
C ARG A 385 20.85 -6.04 23.34
N PRO A 386 22.16 -6.02 23.61
CA PRO A 386 23.16 -5.30 22.82
C PRO A 386 23.50 -5.97 21.47
#